data_AF-A0A2K6AIJ6-F1
#
_entry.id   AF-A0A2K6AIJ6-F1
#
_cell.length_a   1.000
_cell.length_b   1.000
_cell.length_c   1.000
_cell.angle_alpha   90.00
_cell.angle_beta   90.00
_cell.angle_gamma   90.00
#
_symmetry.space_group_name_H-M   'P 1'
#
loop_
_entity.id
_entity.type
_entity.pdbx_description
1 polymer ?
#
loop_
_entity_poly.entity_id
_entity_poly.type
_entity_poly.pdbx_seq_one_letter_code
_entity_poly.pdbx_strand_id
1 'polypeptide(L)'
;ISGQLSPRLFRKLPPRVCVSLKNIVDEDFLYAGHIFLGFSKCGRYVLSYTSSSGDDDFSFYIYHLYWWEFNVHSKLKLVRQVRLFQDEEIYSDLYLTVCEWPSDASKVIVFGFNTRSANGMLMNMMMMSDENHRDIYVSTVAVPPPGRCAACQDASRADRSFCQILYDHSTCPPAPASPPEPQSPELPPALPSFCPEAAPARSSGSPEPSPAIAKAKEFVADIFRRAKEAKGGAPEEARPALCPGPSGSRCRAHSESLALCGEAAPRDSPPASEAPAPEPGYINYTKLYYVLESGEGTEPEDEFEDDKISLPFVVTDLRGRNLRPMRERTAVQGQYLTVEQLTLDFEYVINEVIRHDATWGHQFCSFSDYDIVILEVCPETNQVLINIGLLLLAFPSPTEEGQLRPKTYHTSLKVAWDLNTGIFETVSVGDLTEVKGQTSGSVWSSYRKSCVDMVMKWLVPESSGRYVNRMTNEALHKGCSLKVLADSERYTWIVL
;
A
#
# COMPACT_ATOMS: atom_id res chain seq x y z
N ILE A 1 27.67 -24.74 21.08
CA ILE A 1 27.07 -26.06 21.37
C ILE A 1 25.90 -26.33 20.43
N SER A 2 24.78 -25.58 20.50
CA SER A 2 23.61 -25.81 19.61
C SER A 2 23.76 -25.31 18.17
N GLY A 3 24.63 -24.33 17.90
CA GLY A 3 24.73 -23.69 16.58
C GLY A 3 23.56 -22.75 16.22
N GLN A 4 22.57 -22.63 17.10
CA GLN A 4 21.37 -21.82 16.86
C GLN A 4 21.55 -20.39 17.38
N LEU A 5 21.59 -19.43 16.46
CA LEU A 5 21.62 -17.99 16.74
C LEU A 5 20.48 -17.31 15.98
N SER A 6 19.56 -16.64 16.68
CA SER A 6 18.45 -15.90 16.09
C SER A 6 17.95 -14.82 17.05
N PRO A 7 17.61 -13.60 16.60
CA PRO A 7 16.99 -12.58 17.45
C PRO A 7 15.76 -13.09 18.21
N ARG A 8 14.96 -13.98 17.61
CA ARG A 8 13.77 -14.54 18.29
C ARG A 8 14.10 -15.27 19.61
N LEU A 9 15.31 -15.83 19.76
CA LEU A 9 15.77 -16.46 21.01
C LEU A 9 16.08 -15.45 22.12
N PHE A 10 16.56 -14.26 21.75
CA PHE A 10 17.00 -13.23 22.71
C PHE A 10 15.91 -12.19 23.03
N ARG A 11 14.69 -12.30 22.45
CA ARG A 11 13.58 -11.34 22.62
C ARG A 11 13.16 -11.07 24.08
N LYS A 12 13.48 -11.95 25.03
CA LYS A 12 13.20 -11.77 26.47
C LYS A 12 14.31 -11.02 27.22
N LEU A 13 15.44 -10.72 26.59
CA LEU A 13 16.52 -9.98 27.20
C LEU A 13 16.28 -8.46 27.12
N PRO A 14 16.76 -7.66 28.08
CA PRO A 14 16.76 -6.21 27.97
C PRO A 14 17.61 -5.72 26.80
N PRO A 15 17.46 -4.46 26.34
CA PRO A 15 18.33 -3.86 25.34
C PRO A 15 19.82 -4.07 25.70
N ARG A 16 20.65 -4.25 24.68
CA ARG A 16 22.10 -4.39 24.84
C ARG A 16 22.77 -3.03 25.05
N VAL A 17 22.22 -1.98 24.43
CA VAL A 17 22.69 -0.60 24.55
C VAL A 17 21.49 0.34 24.66
N CYS A 18 21.57 1.30 25.58
CA CYS A 18 20.66 2.43 25.68
C CYS A 18 21.46 3.72 25.58
N VAL A 19 21.02 4.66 24.73
CA VAL A 19 21.68 5.95 24.52
C VAL A 19 20.65 7.06 24.68
N SER A 20 20.96 8.12 25.41
CA SER A 20 20.06 9.30 25.47
C SER A 20 20.21 10.13 24.19
N LEU A 21 19.09 10.56 23.61
CA LEU A 21 19.05 11.42 22.42
C LEU A 21 19.94 12.66 22.62
N LYS A 22 19.84 13.32 23.78
CA LYS A 22 20.65 14.50 24.13
C LYS A 22 22.17 14.25 24.02
N ASN A 23 22.63 13.03 24.28
CA ASN A 23 24.06 12.72 24.18
C ASN A 23 24.51 12.61 22.72
N ILE A 24 23.63 12.18 21.80
CA ILE A 24 23.96 11.92 20.38
C ILE A 24 23.45 12.96 19.39
N VAL A 25 22.58 13.89 19.78
CA VAL A 25 22.19 15.03 18.93
C VAL A 25 22.99 16.26 19.34
N ASP A 26 23.34 17.13 18.40
CA ASP A 26 23.95 18.43 18.71
C ASP A 26 22.86 19.44 19.09
N GLU A 27 23.13 20.31 20.07
CA GLU A 27 22.10 21.17 20.69
C GLU A 27 21.39 22.07 19.66
N ASP A 28 22.10 22.52 18.61
CA ASP A 28 21.53 23.31 17.49
C ASP A 28 20.32 22.60 16.84
N PHE A 29 20.38 21.27 16.66
CA PHE A 29 19.28 20.49 16.11
C PHE A 29 18.18 20.17 17.14
N LEU A 30 18.48 20.19 18.44
CA LEU A 30 17.46 20.08 19.48
C LEU A 30 16.60 21.35 19.54
N TYR A 31 17.19 22.52 19.30
CA TYR A 31 16.47 23.79 19.22
C TYR A 31 15.78 24.04 17.87
N ALA A 32 16.23 23.41 16.78
CA ALA A 32 15.62 23.53 15.44
C ALA A 32 14.31 22.72 15.24
N GLY A 33 13.65 22.28 16.31
CA GLY A 33 12.31 21.67 16.24
C GLY A 33 12.25 20.26 15.64
N HIS A 34 13.34 19.48 15.67
CA HIS A 34 13.36 18.12 15.13
C HIS A 34 12.54 17.12 15.97
N ILE A 35 11.59 16.46 15.32
CA ILE A 35 10.76 15.40 15.89
C ILE A 35 11.27 14.05 15.37
N PHE A 36 11.97 13.32 16.22
CA PHE A 36 12.54 12.02 15.88
C PHE A 36 11.47 10.93 15.81
N LEU A 37 11.50 10.14 14.74
CA LEU A 37 10.45 9.20 14.32
C LEU A 37 10.77 7.75 14.67
N GLY A 38 12.00 7.30 14.41
CA GLY A 38 12.38 5.90 14.56
C GLY A 38 13.65 5.52 13.81
N PHE A 39 14.01 4.24 13.92
CA PHE A 39 15.09 3.62 13.15
C PHE A 39 14.58 3.10 11.81
N SER A 40 15.41 3.22 10.77
CA SER A 40 15.25 2.46 9.53
C SER A 40 15.38 0.95 9.79
N LYS A 41 14.79 0.12 8.93
CA LYS A 41 14.85 -1.36 9.05
C LYS A 41 16.28 -1.88 9.14
N CYS A 42 17.22 -1.27 8.43
CA CYS A 42 18.64 -1.62 8.46
C CYS A 42 19.41 -1.11 9.71
N GLY A 43 18.81 -0.25 10.54
CA GLY A 43 19.39 0.26 11.79
C GLY A 43 20.50 1.30 11.62
N ARG A 44 20.92 1.56 10.38
CA ARG A 44 21.95 2.56 10.07
C ARG A 44 21.44 3.99 10.21
N TYR A 45 20.16 4.23 9.95
CA TYR A 45 19.58 5.57 9.96
C TYR A 45 18.55 5.70 11.07
N VAL A 46 18.57 6.85 11.74
CA VAL A 46 17.45 7.37 12.51
C VAL A 46 16.81 8.46 11.67
N LEU A 47 15.48 8.51 11.61
CA LEU A 47 14.74 9.52 10.86
C LEU A 47 14.12 10.55 11.81
N SER A 48 14.08 11.81 11.39
CA SER A 48 13.30 12.87 12.04
C SER A 48 12.65 13.77 11.00
N TYR A 49 11.61 14.51 11.40
CA TYR A 49 11.02 15.57 10.59
C TYR A 49 10.98 16.90 11.35
N THR A 50 10.77 18.00 10.64
CA THR A 50 10.42 19.30 11.21
C THR A 50 9.08 19.77 10.66
N SER A 51 8.34 20.54 11.47
CA SER A 51 7.18 21.33 11.04
C SER A 51 7.55 22.79 11.31
N SER A 52 7.66 23.61 10.27
CA SER A 52 7.98 25.03 10.39
C SER A 52 6.92 25.87 9.68
N SER A 53 6.28 26.77 10.42
CA SER A 53 5.45 27.84 9.87
C SER A 53 6.32 28.96 9.29
N GLY A 54 5.90 29.58 8.18
CA GLY A 54 6.47 30.85 7.74
C GLY A 54 6.18 31.99 8.74
N ASP A 55 7.08 32.98 8.82
CA ASP A 55 6.95 34.18 9.68
C ASP A 55 5.89 35.19 9.17
N ASP A 56 5.34 34.97 7.97
CA ASP A 56 4.32 35.84 7.36
C ASP A 56 2.91 35.62 7.94
N ASP A 57 2.06 36.67 7.86
CA ASP A 57 0.67 36.70 8.35
C ASP A 57 -0.25 35.59 7.79
N PHE A 58 0.18 34.91 6.72
CA PHE A 58 -0.45 33.72 6.15
C PHE A 58 0.48 32.51 6.37
N SER A 59 0.51 32.00 7.60
CA SER A 59 1.50 30.98 7.99
C SER A 59 1.20 29.60 7.40
N PHE A 60 1.82 29.28 6.27
CA PHE A 60 1.85 27.92 5.70
C PHE A 60 2.87 27.03 6.43
N TYR A 61 2.57 25.74 6.53
CA TYR A 61 3.45 24.73 7.10
C TYR A 61 4.37 24.10 6.06
N ILE A 62 5.67 24.13 6.33
CA ILE A 62 6.71 23.47 5.53
C ILE A 62 7.26 22.28 6.29
N TYR A 63 7.24 21.11 5.65
CA TYR A 63 7.74 19.86 6.22
C TYR A 63 9.05 19.44 5.58
N HIS A 64 10.03 19.07 6.41
CA HIS A 64 11.28 18.47 5.96
C HIS A 64 11.52 17.12 6.63
N LEU A 65 12.06 16.16 5.88
CA LEU A 65 12.45 14.83 6.35
C LEU A 65 13.99 14.69 6.33
N TYR A 66 14.53 14.12 7.40
CA TYR A 66 15.97 14.05 7.66
C TYR A 66 16.42 12.61 7.95
N TRP A 67 17.54 12.21 7.33
CA TRP A 67 18.24 10.96 7.63
C TRP A 67 19.51 11.22 8.41
N TRP A 68 19.62 10.58 9.57
CA TRP A 68 20.75 10.69 10.48
C TRP A 68 21.50 9.37 10.54
N GLU A 69 22.79 9.33 10.18
CA GLU A 69 23.62 8.13 10.39
C GLU A 69 23.85 7.91 11.88
N PHE A 70 23.41 6.76 12.37
CA PHE A 70 23.54 6.34 13.75
C PHE A 70 24.80 5.51 13.96
N ASN A 71 25.63 5.92 14.92
CA ASN A 71 26.84 5.20 15.30
C ASN A 71 26.97 5.11 16.83
N VAL A 72 25.95 4.49 17.43
CA VAL A 72 25.85 4.11 18.85
C VAL A 72 26.04 5.31 19.81
N HIS A 73 27.25 5.54 20.32
CA HIS A 73 27.56 6.62 21.26
C HIS A 73 28.10 7.88 20.57
N SER A 74 28.38 7.82 19.27
CA SER A 74 28.83 8.99 18.49
C SER A 74 27.65 9.92 18.18
N LYS A 75 27.93 11.20 17.96
CA LYS A 75 26.93 12.15 17.44
C LYS A 75 26.33 11.65 16.11
N LEU A 76 25.02 11.83 15.97
CA LEU A 76 24.26 11.63 14.75
C LEU A 76 24.81 12.54 13.66
N LYS A 77 25.00 12.00 12.45
CA LYS A 77 25.45 12.79 11.30
C LYS A 77 24.33 12.95 10.31
N LEU A 78 23.99 14.19 9.94
CA LEU A 78 23.02 14.44 8.87
C LEU A 78 23.56 13.91 7.53
N VAL A 79 22.80 13.02 6.89
CA VAL A 79 23.15 12.42 5.59
C VAL A 79 22.30 12.98 4.45
N ARG A 80 21.04 13.30 4.73
CA ARG A 80 20.09 13.82 3.74
C ARG A 80 18.98 14.62 4.43
N GLN A 81 18.61 15.74 3.81
CA GLN A 81 17.43 16.55 4.10
C GLN A 81 16.62 16.64 2.80
N VAL A 82 15.30 16.52 2.88
CA VAL A 82 14.38 16.66 1.72
C VAL A 82 13.14 17.41 2.18
N ARG A 83 12.64 18.37 1.39
CA ARG A 83 11.32 18.99 1.60
C ARG A 83 10.24 18.02 1.13
N LEU A 84 9.23 17.79 1.98
CA LEU A 84 8.05 17.00 1.65
C LEU A 84 6.97 17.92 1.06
N PHE A 85 6.08 17.35 0.23
CA PHE A 85 4.93 18.07 -0.33
C PHE A 85 5.36 19.38 -1.00
N GLN A 86 6.26 19.25 -1.97
CA GLN A 86 6.79 20.37 -2.75
C GLN A 86 5.63 21.07 -3.47
N ASP A 87 5.65 22.40 -3.46
CA ASP A 87 4.65 23.29 -4.07
C ASP A 87 3.22 23.21 -3.49
N GLU A 88 3.01 22.48 -2.39
CA GLU A 88 1.74 22.44 -1.64
C GLU A 88 1.64 23.55 -0.58
N GLU A 89 0.47 24.21 -0.51
CA GLU A 89 0.13 25.20 0.52
C GLU A 89 -0.61 24.52 1.69
N ILE A 90 0.12 24.14 2.74
CA ILE A 90 -0.44 23.40 3.86
C ILE A 90 -0.86 24.37 4.98
N TYR A 91 -2.16 24.50 5.21
CA TYR A 91 -2.76 25.46 6.16
C TYR A 91 -2.98 24.92 7.59
N SER A 92 -2.67 23.66 7.86
CA SER A 92 -2.90 23.02 9.16
C SER A 92 -1.85 21.96 9.45
N ASP A 93 -1.48 21.79 10.71
CA ASP A 93 -0.45 20.83 11.09
C ASP A 93 -0.84 19.39 10.69
N LEU A 94 0.00 18.74 9.88
CA LEU A 94 -0.22 17.38 9.42
C LEU A 94 0.21 16.36 10.48
N TYR A 95 -0.56 15.28 10.55
CA TYR A 95 -0.15 14.08 11.25
C TYR A 95 0.70 13.23 10.30
N LEU A 96 2.01 13.20 10.54
CA LEU A 96 2.95 12.51 9.65
C LEU A 96 3.24 11.06 10.07
N THR A 97 3.32 10.21 9.07
CA THR A 97 3.74 8.81 9.15
C THR A 97 4.77 8.54 8.05
N VAL A 98 5.91 7.94 8.40
CA VAL A 98 6.93 7.50 7.44
C VAL A 98 7.00 5.97 7.46
N CYS A 99 7.00 5.34 6.29
CA CYS A 99 7.09 3.89 6.14
C CYS A 99 8.19 3.41 5.20
N GLU A 100 8.72 2.22 5.52
CA GLU A 100 9.62 1.45 4.66
C GLU A 100 8.92 0.17 4.18
N TRP A 101 9.17 -0.19 2.92
CA TRP A 101 8.58 -1.38 2.28
C TRP A 101 9.03 -2.71 2.93
N PRO A 102 8.29 -3.81 2.67
CA PRO A 102 8.66 -5.16 3.09
C PRO A 102 10.07 -5.58 2.70
N SER A 103 10.49 -5.37 1.46
CA SER A 103 11.79 -5.84 0.94
C SER A 103 12.62 -4.75 0.25
N ASP A 104 11.99 -3.64 -0.13
CA ASP A 104 12.63 -2.54 -0.85
C ASP A 104 13.10 -1.45 0.12
N ALA A 105 14.41 -1.24 0.18
CA ALA A 105 15.06 -0.21 1.00
C ALA A 105 15.58 0.98 0.15
N SER A 106 15.26 1.05 -1.14
CA SER A 106 15.71 2.13 -2.04
C SER A 106 14.94 3.44 -1.87
N LYS A 107 13.73 3.37 -1.29
CA LYS A 107 12.83 4.50 -1.05
C LYS A 107 12.09 4.34 0.30
N VAL A 108 11.56 5.46 0.81
CA VAL A 108 10.51 5.51 1.85
C VAL A 108 9.25 6.16 1.28
N ILE A 109 8.11 5.91 1.91
CA ILE A 109 6.85 6.62 1.65
C ILE A 109 6.46 7.42 2.89
N VAL A 110 5.86 8.59 2.68
CA VAL A 110 5.41 9.50 3.73
C VAL A 110 3.95 9.84 3.48
N PHE A 111 3.12 9.67 4.50
CA PHE A 111 1.73 10.07 4.52
C PHE A 111 1.55 11.23 5.51
N GLY A 112 0.95 12.31 5.02
CA GLY A 112 0.45 13.41 5.84
C GLY A 112 -1.04 13.60 5.62
N PHE A 113 -1.79 13.88 6.68
CA PHE A 113 -3.19 14.22 6.59
C PHE A 113 -3.55 15.21 7.69
N ASN A 114 -4.55 16.05 7.43
CA ASN A 114 -5.11 16.96 8.43
C ASN A 114 -6.32 16.34 9.13
N THR A 115 -6.73 16.91 10.28
CA THR A 115 -7.99 16.51 10.91
C THR A 115 -9.18 16.79 10.00
N ARG A 116 -9.12 17.90 9.26
CA ARG A 116 -10.13 18.48 8.37
C ARG A 116 -9.44 19.33 7.29
N SER A 117 -10.01 19.36 6.09
CA SER A 117 -9.52 20.20 4.99
C SER A 117 -9.66 21.69 5.30
N ALA A 118 -8.84 22.52 4.66
CA ALA A 118 -9.00 23.97 4.69
C ALA A 118 -10.12 24.40 3.73
N ASN A 119 -10.92 25.38 4.16
CA ASN A 119 -11.93 26.05 3.35
C ASN A 119 -11.38 27.41 2.90
N GLY A 120 -11.66 27.82 1.66
CA GLY A 120 -11.25 29.12 1.10
C GLY A 120 -11.89 30.35 1.76
N MET A 121 -12.58 30.20 2.90
CA MET A 121 -13.09 31.29 3.72
C MET A 121 -12.13 31.57 4.89
N LEU A 122 -11.47 32.73 4.84
CA LEU A 122 -10.65 33.26 5.93
C LEU A 122 -11.52 33.94 6.99
N MET A 123 -11.32 33.62 8.27
CA MET A 123 -11.98 34.30 9.40
C MET A 123 -10.98 34.57 10.53
N ASN A 124 -10.86 35.83 10.97
CA ASN A 124 -9.91 36.26 12.01
C ASN A 124 -8.46 35.78 11.78
N MET A 125 -7.95 35.93 10.54
CA MET A 125 -6.61 35.48 10.10
C MET A 125 -6.38 33.95 10.10
N MET A 126 -7.42 33.14 10.30
CA MET A 126 -7.33 31.67 10.22
C MET A 126 -8.22 31.14 9.09
N MET A 127 -7.74 30.17 8.32
CA MET A 127 -8.58 29.46 7.35
C MET A 127 -9.59 28.60 8.12
N MET A 128 -10.87 28.69 7.73
CA MET A 128 -11.92 27.85 8.33
C MET A 128 -11.73 26.39 7.90
N SER A 129 -12.08 25.43 8.76
CA SER A 129 -12.03 24.01 8.37
C SER A 129 -13.31 23.58 7.65
N ASP A 130 -13.20 22.84 6.56
CA ASP A 130 -14.33 22.06 6.03
C ASP A 130 -14.53 20.80 6.91
N GLU A 131 -15.76 20.57 7.40
CA GLU A 131 -16.06 19.40 8.22
C GLU A 131 -16.20 18.11 7.40
N ASN A 132 -16.43 18.21 6.08
CA ASN A 132 -16.78 17.10 5.21
C ASN A 132 -15.58 16.53 4.44
N HIS A 133 -14.52 17.31 4.24
CA HIS A 133 -13.34 16.92 3.48
C HIS A 133 -12.09 16.79 4.36
N ARG A 134 -11.11 16.02 3.89
CA ARG A 134 -9.79 15.85 4.50
C ARG A 134 -8.76 15.72 3.39
N ASP A 135 -7.68 16.45 3.53
CA ASP A 135 -6.57 16.39 2.59
C ASP A 135 -5.60 15.27 2.99
N ILE A 136 -5.14 14.51 1.99
CA ILE A 136 -4.19 13.40 2.18
C ILE A 136 -3.03 13.63 1.22
N TYR A 137 -1.88 13.96 1.78
CA TYR A 137 -0.64 14.21 1.06
C TYR A 137 0.25 12.97 1.13
N VAL A 138 0.79 12.56 -0.02
CA VAL A 138 1.65 11.37 -0.12
C VAL A 138 2.94 11.72 -0.86
N SER A 139 4.10 11.46 -0.24
CA SER A 139 5.42 11.67 -0.84
C SER A 139 6.23 10.38 -0.84
N THR A 140 6.82 10.02 -1.98
CA THR A 140 7.78 8.90 -2.08
C THR A 140 9.19 9.46 -2.25
N VAL A 141 10.09 9.16 -1.31
CA VAL A 141 11.42 9.78 -1.23
C VAL A 141 12.51 8.71 -1.34
N ALA A 142 13.48 8.91 -2.23
CA ALA A 142 14.63 8.02 -2.35
C ALA A 142 15.49 8.01 -1.07
N VAL A 143 15.96 6.84 -0.65
CA VAL A 143 16.84 6.63 0.51
C VAL A 143 18.28 7.01 0.16
N PRO A 144 19.11 7.47 1.12
CA PRO A 144 20.54 7.69 0.86
C PRO A 144 21.24 6.43 0.35
N PRO A 145 22.12 6.53 -0.67
CA PRO A 145 22.81 5.35 -1.19
C PRO A 145 23.69 4.73 -0.09
N PRO A 146 23.69 3.39 0.09
CA PRO A 146 24.39 2.74 1.18
C PRO A 146 25.93 2.83 1.05
N GLY A 147 26.43 3.22 -0.11
CA GLY A 147 27.85 3.42 -0.37
C GLY A 147 28.07 4.23 -1.64
N ARG A 148 29.20 3.99 -2.31
CA ARG A 148 29.54 4.64 -3.58
C ARG A 148 28.64 4.10 -4.70
N CYS A 149 27.83 4.97 -5.29
CA CYS A 149 27.09 4.69 -6.53
C CYS A 149 27.82 5.32 -7.72
N ALA A 150 28.01 4.58 -8.81
CA ALA A 150 28.68 5.05 -10.02
C ALA A 150 27.88 6.18 -10.70
N ALA A 151 26.58 5.96 -10.94
CA ALA A 151 25.69 6.96 -11.53
C ALA A 151 25.66 8.28 -10.72
N CYS A 152 25.71 8.22 -9.38
CA CYS A 152 25.80 9.43 -8.55
C CYS A 152 27.14 10.16 -8.70
N GLN A 153 28.24 9.43 -8.90
CA GLN A 153 29.56 10.03 -9.16
C GLN A 153 29.60 10.70 -10.53
N ASP A 154 29.02 10.05 -11.55
CA ASP A 154 28.98 10.59 -12.90
C ASP A 154 28.01 11.78 -13.00
N ALA A 155 26.87 11.75 -12.28
CA ALA A 155 26.01 12.91 -12.09
C ALA A 155 26.77 14.09 -11.45
N SER A 156 27.57 13.85 -10.40
CA SER A 156 28.41 14.88 -9.76
C SER A 156 29.65 15.32 -10.56
N ARG A 157 29.89 14.69 -11.73
CA ARG A 157 30.96 15.05 -12.68
C ARG A 157 30.41 15.80 -13.90
N ALA A 158 29.22 15.42 -14.37
CA ALA A 158 28.52 16.07 -15.47
C ALA A 158 27.90 17.40 -15.02
N ASP A 159 27.23 17.40 -13.87
CA ASP A 159 26.83 18.61 -13.15
C ASP A 159 27.89 18.92 -12.08
N ARG A 160 28.39 20.15 -12.01
CA ARG A 160 29.33 20.59 -10.95
C ARG A 160 28.65 20.74 -9.57
N SER A 161 27.36 20.39 -9.47
CA SER A 161 26.59 20.33 -8.23
C SER A 161 26.21 18.88 -7.85
N PHE A 162 26.21 18.58 -6.55
CA PHE A 162 26.24 17.22 -6.00
C PHE A 162 25.02 16.32 -6.32
N CYS A 163 25.31 15.01 -6.47
CA CYS A 163 24.45 13.84 -6.27
C CYS A 163 22.93 13.99 -6.50
N GLN A 164 22.53 13.91 -7.77
CA GLN A 164 21.16 13.58 -8.17
C GLN A 164 21.03 12.05 -8.36
N ILE A 165 19.85 11.47 -8.08
CA ILE A 165 19.58 10.03 -8.25
C ILE A 165 18.29 9.86 -9.05
N LEU A 166 18.37 9.17 -10.18
CA LEU A 166 17.22 8.40 -10.66
C LEU A 166 17.34 6.94 -10.22
N TYR A 167 16.17 6.32 -10.15
CA TYR A 167 16.02 4.91 -9.87
C TYR A 167 16.67 4.08 -10.98
N ASP A 168 17.22 2.93 -10.59
CA ASP A 168 17.76 1.93 -11.50
C ASP A 168 16.92 0.65 -11.39
N HIS A 169 16.40 0.17 -12.51
CA HIS A 169 15.65 -1.10 -12.61
C HIS A 169 16.56 -2.23 -13.15
N SER A 170 17.85 -2.23 -12.78
CA SER A 170 18.87 -3.06 -13.45
C SER A 170 19.92 -3.69 -12.52
N THR A 171 19.55 -4.22 -11.34
CA THR A 171 20.48 -5.05 -10.55
C THR A 171 19.88 -6.39 -10.10
N CYS A 172 19.84 -7.36 -11.01
CA CYS A 172 20.06 -8.75 -10.57
C CYS A 172 21.49 -8.86 -10.01
N PRO A 173 21.69 -9.47 -8.82
CA PRO A 173 23.04 -9.76 -8.35
C PRO A 173 23.70 -10.79 -9.28
N PRO A 174 25.00 -10.65 -9.62
CA PRO A 174 25.70 -11.70 -10.36
C PRO A 174 25.74 -12.98 -9.53
N ALA A 175 25.42 -14.11 -10.16
CA ALA A 175 25.50 -15.42 -9.51
C ALA A 175 26.93 -15.67 -8.99
N PRO A 176 27.10 -16.32 -7.83
CA PRO A 176 28.42 -16.67 -7.33
C PRO A 176 29.14 -17.57 -8.34
N ALA A 177 30.39 -17.25 -8.65
CA ALA A 177 31.20 -18.03 -9.59
C ALA A 177 31.29 -19.49 -9.13
N SER A 178 31.00 -20.41 -10.05
CA SER A 178 31.15 -21.85 -9.82
C SER A 178 32.62 -22.20 -9.55
N PRO A 179 32.90 -23.16 -8.64
CA PRO A 179 34.25 -23.67 -8.46
C PRO A 179 34.71 -24.43 -9.71
N PRO A 180 36.02 -24.47 -10.02
CA PRO A 180 36.53 -25.21 -11.16
C PRO A 180 36.40 -26.73 -10.93
N GLU A 181 35.70 -27.43 -11.82
CA GLU A 181 35.65 -28.89 -11.80
C GLU A 181 36.94 -29.53 -12.36
N PRO A 182 37.33 -30.72 -11.86
CA PRO A 182 38.55 -31.40 -12.26
C PRO A 182 38.43 -32.09 -13.63
N GLN A 183 39.53 -32.10 -14.38
CA GLN A 183 39.66 -32.79 -15.67
C GLN A 183 39.50 -34.31 -15.52
N SER A 184 38.80 -34.94 -16.47
CA SER A 184 38.67 -36.39 -16.62
C SER A 184 38.92 -36.81 -18.08
N PRO A 185 39.77 -37.82 -18.37
CA PRO A 185 40.00 -38.29 -19.75
C PRO A 185 39.24 -39.58 -20.12
N GLU A 186 38.79 -39.60 -21.39
CA GLU A 186 38.54 -40.73 -22.31
C GLU A 186 37.50 -41.85 -22.02
N LEU A 187 36.72 -42.15 -23.08
CA LEU A 187 35.76 -43.25 -23.26
C LEU A 187 36.45 -44.48 -23.92
N PRO A 188 35.89 -45.72 -23.83
CA PRO A 188 35.07 -46.27 -24.93
C PRO A 188 33.94 -47.26 -24.42
N PRO A 189 33.31 -48.19 -25.20
CA PRO A 189 31.97 -47.91 -25.73
C PRO A 189 30.86 -49.02 -25.62
N ALA A 190 29.61 -48.54 -25.67
CA ALA A 190 28.40 -49.09 -26.36
C ALA A 190 27.56 -50.31 -25.85
N LEU A 191 26.23 -50.11 -26.00
CA LEU A 191 25.07 -51.04 -26.07
C LEU A 191 24.21 -51.24 -24.78
N PRO A 192 22.87 -51.49 -24.88
CA PRO A 192 21.89 -50.43 -25.18
C PRO A 192 20.60 -50.46 -24.30
N SER A 193 19.67 -49.53 -24.60
CA SER A 193 18.19 -49.60 -24.42
C SER A 193 17.48 -48.83 -23.28
N PHE A 194 16.25 -48.43 -23.62
CA PHE A 194 15.16 -47.81 -22.82
C PHE A 194 15.23 -46.33 -22.42
N CYS A 195 14.58 -45.49 -23.25
CA CYS A 195 13.94 -44.24 -22.82
C CYS A 195 12.58 -44.55 -22.14
N PRO A 196 12.08 -43.66 -21.29
CA PRO A 196 10.89 -42.91 -21.74
C PRO A 196 10.89 -41.41 -21.37
N GLU A 197 10.21 -40.66 -22.26
CA GLU A 197 9.49 -39.39 -22.08
C GLU A 197 10.16 -38.15 -21.46
N ALA A 198 10.21 -37.07 -22.26
CA ALA A 198 10.61 -35.74 -21.84
C ALA A 198 9.38 -34.88 -21.47
N ALA A 199 9.43 -34.19 -20.34
CA ALA A 199 8.55 -33.07 -20.03
C ALA A 199 9.30 -31.74 -20.26
N PRO A 200 8.68 -30.71 -20.86
CA PRO A 200 9.38 -29.47 -21.20
C PRO A 200 9.65 -28.61 -19.95
N ALA A 201 10.87 -28.10 -19.83
CA ALA A 201 11.23 -27.15 -18.78
C ALA A 201 10.47 -25.83 -18.96
N ARG A 202 9.72 -25.42 -17.94
CA ARG A 202 9.08 -24.09 -17.90
C ARG A 202 10.12 -23.01 -17.59
N SER A 203 10.12 -21.96 -18.39
CA SER A 203 10.91 -20.75 -18.17
C SER A 203 10.49 -20.03 -16.89
N SER A 204 11.38 -19.95 -15.90
CA SER A 204 11.17 -19.18 -14.67
C SER A 204 11.52 -17.70 -14.88
N GLY A 205 10.50 -16.88 -15.12
CA GLY A 205 10.60 -15.42 -15.20
C GLY A 205 9.35 -14.76 -14.63
N SER A 206 9.27 -14.67 -13.31
CA SER A 206 8.23 -13.91 -12.60
C SER A 206 8.59 -12.42 -12.57
N PRO A 207 7.69 -11.51 -12.98
CA PRO A 207 7.88 -10.07 -12.77
C PRO A 207 7.93 -9.73 -11.27
N GLU A 208 8.68 -8.70 -10.89
CA GLU A 208 8.68 -8.18 -9.52
C GLU A 208 7.34 -7.48 -9.18
N PRO A 209 6.88 -7.55 -7.92
CA PRO A 209 5.56 -7.06 -7.53
C PRO A 209 5.44 -5.52 -7.59
N SER A 210 4.30 -5.03 -8.08
CA SER A 210 4.10 -3.60 -8.34
C SER A 210 4.03 -2.75 -7.04
N PRO A 211 4.55 -1.51 -7.02
CA PRO A 211 4.56 -0.66 -5.83
C PRO A 211 3.19 -0.35 -5.21
N ALA A 212 2.08 -0.52 -5.95
CA ALA A 212 0.72 -0.32 -5.49
C ALA A 212 0.33 -1.26 -4.32
N ILE A 213 0.86 -2.48 -4.32
CA ILE A 213 0.61 -3.54 -3.34
C ILE A 213 0.92 -3.12 -1.89
N ALA A 214 1.95 -2.29 -1.73
CA ALA A 214 2.35 -1.79 -0.42
C ALA A 214 1.52 -0.57 0.04
N LYS A 215 1.12 0.31 -0.90
CA LYS A 215 0.24 1.47 -0.61
C LYS A 215 -1.08 1.01 0.03
N ALA A 216 -1.63 -0.09 -0.50
CA ALA A 216 -2.83 -0.75 -0.01
C ALA A 216 -2.73 -1.19 1.47
N LYS A 217 -1.64 -1.88 1.86
CA LYS A 217 -1.48 -2.36 3.25
C LYS A 217 -1.39 -1.24 4.28
N GLU A 218 -0.85 -0.07 3.91
CA GLU A 218 -0.60 1.02 4.86
C GLU A 218 -1.86 1.86 5.17
N PHE A 219 -2.60 2.29 4.14
CA PHE A 219 -3.86 3.04 4.29
C PHE A 219 -4.82 2.34 5.26
N VAL A 220 -4.87 1.01 5.16
CA VAL A 220 -5.72 0.12 5.94
C VAL A 220 -5.22 -0.05 7.38
N ALA A 221 -3.92 -0.29 7.56
CA ALA A 221 -3.33 -0.32 8.90
C ALA A 221 -3.49 1.02 9.65
N ASP A 222 -3.61 2.13 8.92
CA ASP A 222 -3.78 3.48 9.46
C ASP A 222 -5.23 3.79 9.87
N ILE A 223 -6.20 3.47 9.00
CA ILE A 223 -7.65 3.51 9.33
C ILE A 223 -7.94 2.64 10.57
N PHE A 224 -7.43 1.41 10.60
CA PHE A 224 -7.67 0.48 11.71
C PHE A 224 -7.10 0.98 13.05
N ARG A 225 -6.00 1.73 13.03
CA ARG A 225 -5.41 2.28 14.26
C ARG A 225 -6.23 3.45 14.81
N ARG A 226 -6.69 4.37 13.96
CA ARG A 226 -7.55 5.49 14.40
C ARG A 226 -8.90 5.02 14.91
N ALA A 227 -9.49 4.00 14.28
CA ALA A 227 -10.73 3.38 14.76
C ALA A 227 -10.60 2.78 16.18
N LYS A 228 -9.39 2.39 16.59
CA LYS A 228 -9.08 1.88 17.93
C LYS A 228 -8.81 3.01 18.94
N GLU A 229 -8.10 4.06 18.53
CA GLU A 229 -7.77 5.19 19.40
C GLU A 229 -8.97 6.09 19.73
N ALA A 230 -10.00 6.12 18.89
CA ALA A 230 -11.28 6.78 19.16
C ALA A 230 -12.11 6.13 20.30
N LYS A 231 -11.66 5.02 20.90
CA LYS A 231 -12.32 4.33 22.02
C LYS A 231 -11.54 4.45 23.33
N GLY A 232 -11.66 5.60 23.98
CA GLY A 232 -11.39 5.72 25.41
C GLY A 232 -12.55 5.15 26.23
N GLY A 233 -12.31 4.08 27.00
CA GLY A 233 -13.28 3.54 27.98
C GLY A 233 -13.51 2.03 27.91
N ALA A 234 -13.01 1.31 28.92
CA ALA A 234 -13.53 0.00 29.38
C ALA A 234 -14.72 0.25 30.36
N PRO A 235 -15.57 -0.72 30.76
CA PRO A 235 -15.42 -2.19 30.79
C PRO A 235 -16.50 -2.91 29.93
N GLU A 236 -16.87 -4.20 30.06
CA GLU A 236 -16.53 -5.30 30.99
C GLU A 236 -16.67 -6.68 30.29
N GLU A 237 -16.37 -7.78 31.00
CA GLU A 237 -16.62 -9.15 30.52
C GLU A 237 -17.99 -9.71 30.96
N ALA A 238 -18.78 -10.22 30.02
CA ALA A 238 -19.93 -11.08 30.32
C ALA A 238 -19.92 -12.33 29.39
N ARG A 239 -19.86 -13.52 29.99
CA ARG A 239 -19.89 -14.83 29.30
C ARG A 239 -21.30 -15.21 28.86
N PRO A 240 -21.44 -16.08 27.85
CA PRO A 240 -22.48 -17.12 27.92
C PRO A 240 -22.01 -18.55 27.60
N ALA A 241 -22.90 -19.49 27.94
CA ALA A 241 -22.72 -20.93 28.15
C ALA A 241 -22.59 -21.85 26.90
N LEU A 242 -22.43 -23.15 27.16
CA LEU A 242 -22.25 -24.25 26.20
C LEU A 242 -23.55 -24.81 25.59
N CYS A 243 -23.52 -25.11 24.28
CA CYS A 243 -24.06 -26.30 23.58
C CYS A 243 -25.59 -26.64 23.68
N PRO A 244 -26.14 -27.59 22.88
CA PRO A 244 -25.55 -28.50 21.88
C PRO A 244 -26.19 -28.45 20.46
N GLY A 245 -25.65 -29.21 19.50
CA GLY A 245 -26.24 -29.42 18.16
C GLY A 245 -26.89 -30.81 18.00
N PRO A 246 -27.35 -31.17 16.78
CA PRO A 246 -27.60 -32.58 16.44
C PRO A 246 -27.02 -33.04 15.08
N SER A 247 -26.90 -34.36 14.95
CA SER A 247 -26.32 -35.06 13.79
C SER A 247 -27.34 -35.43 12.70
N GLY A 248 -26.89 -35.37 11.44
CA GLY A 248 -27.00 -36.41 10.40
C GLY A 248 -28.31 -37.16 10.12
N SER A 249 -28.72 -37.14 8.83
CA SER A 249 -29.48 -38.22 8.18
C SER A 249 -29.13 -38.31 6.68
N ARG A 250 -29.16 -39.53 6.11
CA ARG A 250 -28.90 -39.84 4.70
C ARG A 250 -30.15 -40.44 4.04
N CYS A 251 -30.34 -40.17 2.74
CA CYS A 251 -30.74 -41.08 1.64
C CYS A 251 -31.19 -40.20 0.44
N ARG A 252 -30.61 -40.30 -0.77
CA ARG A 252 -30.90 -41.29 -1.85
C ARG A 252 -32.41 -41.51 -2.09
N ALA A 253 -32.93 -41.59 -3.31
CA ALA A 253 -32.55 -41.15 -4.67
C ALA A 253 -33.69 -41.62 -5.59
N HIS A 254 -33.97 -40.96 -6.73
CA HIS A 254 -34.48 -41.66 -7.92
C HIS A 254 -34.28 -40.81 -9.18
N SER A 255 -33.84 -41.47 -10.25
CA SER A 255 -33.67 -40.93 -11.59
C SER A 255 -34.97 -41.07 -12.38
N GLU A 256 -35.16 -40.28 -13.45
CA GLU A 256 -35.18 -40.83 -14.80
C GLU A 256 -35.02 -39.76 -15.89
N SER A 257 -34.63 -40.21 -17.08
CA SER A 257 -34.24 -39.38 -18.23
C SER A 257 -35.11 -39.76 -19.43
N LEU A 258 -35.55 -38.77 -20.20
CA LEU A 258 -36.07 -38.98 -21.55
C LEU A 258 -35.46 -37.93 -22.49
N ALA A 259 -34.75 -38.42 -23.50
CA ALA A 259 -34.27 -37.64 -24.63
C ALA A 259 -34.83 -38.25 -25.92
N LEU A 260 -35.24 -37.41 -26.88
CA LEU A 260 -35.46 -37.84 -28.25
C LEU A 260 -35.25 -36.67 -29.23
N CYS A 261 -34.50 -36.97 -30.30
CA CYS A 261 -34.30 -36.36 -31.62
C CYS A 261 -34.84 -34.93 -31.95
N GLY A 262 -34.19 -34.10 -32.77
CA GLY A 262 -32.91 -34.23 -33.49
C GLY A 262 -33.02 -34.12 -35.02
N GLU A 263 -32.82 -32.90 -35.56
CA GLU A 263 -32.56 -32.50 -36.97
C GLU A 263 -32.12 -31.01 -36.91
N ALA A 264 -31.24 -30.40 -37.74
CA ALA A 264 -30.51 -30.84 -38.95
C ALA A 264 -29.13 -30.09 -39.07
N ALA A 265 -28.33 -30.44 -40.08
CA ALA A 265 -27.01 -29.84 -40.44
C ALA A 265 -27.17 -28.67 -41.48
N PRO A 266 -26.13 -27.95 -41.99
CA PRO A 266 -24.68 -28.22 -41.95
C PRO A 266 -23.64 -27.04 -41.88
N ARG A 267 -22.39 -27.44 -41.58
CA ARG A 267 -21.04 -26.95 -42.02
C ARG A 267 -20.62 -25.46 -42.06
N ASP A 268 -19.48 -25.26 -41.39
CA ASP A 268 -18.24 -24.56 -41.81
C ASP A 268 -18.22 -23.03 -42.07
N SER A 269 -17.76 -22.31 -41.03
CA SER A 269 -17.05 -21.02 -41.13
C SER A 269 -15.75 -21.11 -40.31
N PRO A 270 -14.62 -20.52 -40.74
CA PRO A 270 -13.37 -20.56 -39.98
C PRO A 270 -13.45 -19.69 -38.72
N PRO A 271 -12.65 -19.96 -37.67
CA PRO A 271 -12.62 -19.11 -36.48
C PRO A 271 -12.09 -17.73 -36.85
N ALA A 272 -12.91 -16.70 -36.63
CA ALA A 272 -12.41 -15.34 -36.61
C ALA A 272 -11.40 -15.22 -35.47
N SER A 273 -10.28 -14.53 -35.71
CA SER A 273 -9.36 -14.13 -34.65
C SER A 273 -10.17 -13.39 -33.59
N GLU A 274 -10.19 -13.90 -32.37
CA GLU A 274 -10.71 -13.14 -31.23
C GLU A 274 -9.89 -11.86 -31.14
N ALA A 275 -10.54 -10.72 -31.41
CA ALA A 275 -10.02 -9.44 -30.98
C ALA A 275 -9.92 -9.50 -29.44
N PRO A 276 -8.89 -8.90 -28.83
CA PRO A 276 -8.86 -8.80 -27.37
C PRO A 276 -10.18 -8.16 -26.92
N ALA A 277 -10.80 -8.75 -25.90
CA ALA A 277 -12.04 -8.23 -25.33
C ALA A 277 -11.83 -6.74 -24.98
N PRO A 278 -12.83 -5.87 -25.22
CA PRO A 278 -12.70 -4.46 -24.89
C PRO A 278 -12.30 -4.32 -23.42
N GLU A 279 -11.28 -3.50 -23.15
CA GLU A 279 -10.79 -3.31 -21.79
C GLU A 279 -11.97 -2.91 -20.87
N PRO A 280 -12.12 -3.54 -19.71
CA PRO A 280 -13.27 -3.28 -18.87
C PRO A 280 -13.27 -1.81 -18.41
N GLY A 281 -14.30 -1.05 -18.79
CA GLY A 281 -14.37 0.41 -18.58
C GLY A 281 -14.41 0.89 -17.12
N TYR A 282 -14.27 -0.02 -16.16
CA TYR A 282 -14.11 0.22 -14.73
C TYR A 282 -12.65 0.26 -14.26
N ILE A 283 -11.73 -0.06 -15.15
CA ILE A 283 -10.28 -0.05 -14.95
C ILE A 283 -9.71 1.14 -15.70
N ASN A 284 -8.90 1.95 -15.02
CA ASN A 284 -8.04 2.93 -15.69
C ASN A 284 -6.58 2.60 -15.33
N TYR A 285 -5.74 2.45 -16.35
CA TYR A 285 -4.32 2.20 -16.21
C TYR A 285 -3.51 3.30 -16.91
N THR A 286 -2.61 3.94 -16.17
CA THR A 286 -1.67 4.93 -16.70
C THR A 286 -0.23 4.53 -16.38
N LYS A 287 0.67 4.74 -17.35
CA LYS A 287 2.10 4.48 -17.24
C LYS A 287 2.88 5.62 -17.85
N LEU A 288 3.69 6.29 -17.03
CA LEU A 288 4.44 7.48 -17.39
C LEU A 288 5.93 7.28 -17.07
N TYR A 289 6.80 7.85 -17.91
CA TYR A 289 8.25 7.75 -17.79
C TYR A 289 8.86 9.13 -17.55
N TYR A 290 9.90 9.21 -16.73
CA TYR A 290 10.54 10.47 -16.34
C TYR A 290 12.07 10.37 -16.38
N VAL A 291 12.75 11.44 -16.77
CA VAL A 291 14.23 11.52 -16.81
C VAL A 291 14.76 12.79 -16.16
N LEU A 292 16.03 12.74 -15.73
CA LEU A 292 16.79 13.92 -15.33
C LEU A 292 17.15 14.75 -16.56
N GLU A 293 17.17 16.07 -16.41
CA GLU A 293 17.85 16.93 -17.38
C GLU A 293 19.37 16.78 -17.26
N SER A 294 20.03 16.46 -18.37
CA SER A 294 21.34 17.07 -18.66
C SER A 294 21.08 18.43 -19.31
N GLY A 295 21.72 19.49 -18.82
CA GLY A 295 21.38 20.87 -19.17
C GLY A 295 21.39 21.21 -20.67
N GLU A 296 20.60 22.22 -21.02
CA GLU A 296 20.36 22.75 -22.38
C GLU A 296 19.63 21.79 -23.34
N GLY A 297 18.29 21.82 -23.26
CA GLY A 297 17.39 21.32 -24.30
C GLY A 297 16.04 22.04 -24.23
N THR A 298 15.57 22.59 -25.35
CA THR A 298 14.33 23.38 -25.47
C THR A 298 13.14 22.70 -24.80
N GLU A 299 12.30 23.48 -24.11
CA GLU A 299 10.99 23.06 -23.63
C GLU A 299 10.16 22.50 -24.80
N PRO A 300 9.68 21.24 -24.74
CA PRO A 300 8.58 20.82 -25.57
C PRO A 300 7.30 21.42 -24.99
N GLU A 301 6.78 22.48 -25.63
CA GLU A 301 5.41 22.97 -25.42
C GLU A 301 4.41 21.93 -25.95
N ASP A 302 4.29 20.81 -25.25
CA ASP A 302 3.36 19.72 -25.55
C ASP A 302 2.61 19.40 -24.24
N GLU A 303 1.48 20.06 -24.04
CA GLU A 303 0.55 19.78 -22.94
C GLU A 303 0.24 18.28 -22.94
N PHE A 304 0.54 17.59 -21.83
CA PHE A 304 0.02 16.25 -21.61
C PHE A 304 -1.49 16.39 -21.39
N GLU A 305 -2.30 15.69 -22.19
CA GLU A 305 -3.73 15.51 -21.89
C GLU A 305 -3.87 14.76 -20.56
N ASP A 306 -4.06 15.52 -19.48
CA ASP A 306 -4.14 15.06 -18.09
C ASP A 306 -5.41 14.21 -17.82
N ASP A 307 -6.39 14.28 -18.73
CA ASP A 307 -7.73 13.68 -18.69
C ASP A 307 -7.79 12.18 -18.34
N LYS A 308 -6.67 11.45 -18.39
CA LYS A 308 -6.58 10.03 -18.02
C LYS A 308 -5.94 9.76 -16.65
N ILE A 309 -5.29 10.73 -16.03
CA ILE A 309 -4.59 10.55 -14.75
C ILE A 309 -5.60 10.59 -13.60
N SER A 310 -5.79 9.47 -12.89
CA SER A 310 -6.75 9.40 -11.78
C SER A 310 -6.32 10.18 -10.53
N LEU A 311 -5.02 10.26 -10.28
CA LEU A 311 -4.44 11.03 -9.18
C LEU A 311 -3.30 11.90 -9.73
N PRO A 312 -3.46 13.23 -9.84
CA PRO A 312 -2.39 14.14 -10.22
C PRO A 312 -1.16 13.98 -9.34
N PHE A 313 0.04 14.12 -9.91
CA PHE A 313 1.29 13.96 -9.16
C PHE A 313 2.45 14.74 -9.80
N VAL A 314 3.38 15.20 -8.96
CA VAL A 314 4.61 15.87 -9.37
C VAL A 314 5.81 14.95 -9.12
N VAL A 315 6.77 14.94 -10.05
CA VAL A 315 7.99 14.11 -9.96
C VAL A 315 9.21 15.03 -9.93
N THR A 316 9.93 15.04 -8.81
CA THR A 316 11.06 15.95 -8.57
C THR A 316 12.37 15.26 -8.23
N ASP A 317 13.48 15.95 -8.45
CA ASP A 317 14.79 15.60 -7.88
C ASP A 317 14.87 15.99 -6.39
N LEU A 318 15.98 15.64 -5.73
CA LEU A 318 16.19 15.95 -4.30
C LEU A 318 16.30 17.47 -4.00
N ARG A 319 16.32 18.33 -5.02
CA ARG A 319 16.33 19.80 -4.89
C ARG A 319 14.94 20.41 -5.19
N GLY A 320 13.94 19.62 -5.54
CA GLY A 320 12.62 20.09 -5.93
C GLY A 320 12.50 20.50 -7.41
N ARG A 321 13.46 20.16 -8.28
CA ARG A 321 13.32 20.41 -9.73
C ARG A 321 12.51 19.30 -10.38
N ASN A 322 11.53 19.67 -11.21
CA ASN A 322 10.70 18.71 -11.95
C ASN A 322 11.54 17.87 -12.92
N LEU A 323 11.24 16.58 -13.01
CA LEU A 323 11.79 15.69 -14.04
C LEU A 323 10.97 15.81 -15.33
N ARG A 324 11.62 15.68 -16.49
CA ARG A 324 10.93 15.74 -17.79
C ARG A 324 10.13 14.45 -18.02
N PRO A 325 8.84 14.53 -18.35
CA PRO A 325 8.06 13.38 -18.79
C PRO A 325 8.49 12.91 -20.18
N MET A 326 8.30 11.62 -20.47
CA MET A 326 8.68 10.99 -21.75
C MET A 326 7.58 10.09 -22.30
N ARG A 327 7.34 10.18 -23.61
CA ARG A 327 6.31 9.38 -24.31
C ARG A 327 6.75 7.95 -24.68
N GLU A 328 8.05 7.70 -24.88
CA GLU A 328 8.54 6.38 -25.31
C GLU A 328 9.80 5.89 -24.57
N ARG A 329 9.83 4.59 -24.27
CA ARG A 329 10.96 3.86 -23.68
C ARG A 329 12.16 3.73 -24.64
N THR A 330 11.93 3.91 -25.94
CA THR A 330 12.85 3.58 -27.04
C THR A 330 13.99 4.59 -27.24
N ALA A 331 13.88 5.79 -26.66
CA ALA A 331 14.74 6.93 -27.01
C ALA A 331 15.98 7.13 -26.13
N VAL A 332 16.13 6.42 -25.00
CA VAL A 332 17.16 6.73 -23.98
C VAL A 332 18.00 5.51 -23.61
N GLN A 333 19.30 5.56 -23.93
CA GLN A 333 20.32 4.73 -23.29
C GLN A 333 20.73 5.38 -21.96
N GLY A 334 19.95 5.16 -20.89
CA GLY A 334 20.18 5.82 -19.60
C GLY A 334 19.17 5.45 -18.52
N GLN A 335 19.35 6.02 -17.32
CA GLN A 335 18.42 5.85 -16.20
C GLN A 335 17.14 6.66 -16.41
N TYR A 336 16.00 6.03 -16.14
CA TYR A 336 14.68 6.64 -16.21
C TYR A 336 13.81 6.10 -15.06
N LEU A 337 12.87 6.91 -14.57
CA LEU A 337 11.86 6.53 -13.59
C LEU A 337 10.57 6.14 -14.33
N THR A 338 9.85 5.16 -13.80
CA THR A 338 8.52 4.75 -14.26
C THR A 338 7.51 4.97 -13.14
N VAL A 339 6.36 5.58 -13.45
CA VAL A 339 5.23 5.72 -12.54
C VAL A 339 4.02 5.03 -13.15
N GLU A 340 3.38 4.18 -12.38
CA GLU A 340 2.21 3.38 -12.79
C GLU A 340 1.06 3.64 -11.82
N GLN A 341 -0.13 3.88 -12.37
CA GLN A 341 -1.39 3.91 -11.62
C GLN A 341 -2.37 2.90 -12.23
N LEU A 342 -3.06 2.16 -11.37
CA LEU A 342 -4.16 1.29 -11.73
C LEU A 342 -5.32 1.62 -10.79
N THR A 343 -6.44 2.05 -11.35
CA THR A 343 -7.61 2.54 -10.63
C THR A 343 -8.78 1.59 -10.82
N LEU A 344 -9.56 1.38 -9.76
CA LEU A 344 -10.77 0.55 -9.74
C LEU A 344 -11.95 1.43 -9.30
N ASP A 345 -12.97 1.56 -10.15
CA ASP A 345 -14.21 2.28 -9.81
C ASP A 345 -15.09 1.44 -8.88
N PHE A 346 -15.24 1.88 -7.63
CA PHE A 346 -16.06 1.19 -6.63
C PHE A 346 -17.57 1.26 -6.94
N GLU A 347 -18.07 2.31 -7.56
CA GLU A 347 -19.50 2.39 -7.91
C GLU A 347 -19.83 1.40 -9.01
N TYR A 348 -18.94 1.24 -9.99
CA TYR A 348 -19.07 0.17 -10.98
C TYR A 348 -19.03 -1.21 -10.32
N VAL A 349 -18.02 -1.49 -9.48
CA VAL A 349 -17.89 -2.78 -8.76
C VAL A 349 -19.16 -3.10 -7.97
N ILE A 350 -19.68 -2.14 -7.19
CA ILE A 350 -20.91 -2.31 -6.41
C ILE A 350 -22.09 -2.67 -7.32
N ASN A 351 -22.28 -1.95 -8.44
CA ASN A 351 -23.40 -2.18 -9.36
C ASN A 351 -23.32 -3.54 -10.07
N GLU A 352 -22.13 -3.99 -10.49
CA GLU A 352 -21.96 -5.31 -11.10
C GLU A 352 -22.21 -6.44 -10.11
N VAL A 353 -21.60 -6.38 -8.91
CA VAL A 353 -21.78 -7.41 -7.87
C VAL A 353 -23.27 -7.54 -7.47
N ILE A 354 -23.99 -6.42 -7.37
CA ILE A 354 -25.43 -6.43 -7.08
C ILE A 354 -26.25 -7.01 -8.24
N ARG A 355 -25.86 -6.76 -9.50
CA ARG A 355 -26.59 -7.24 -10.67
C ARG A 355 -26.37 -8.73 -10.94
N HIS A 356 -25.15 -9.23 -10.71
CA HIS A 356 -24.73 -10.57 -11.11
C HIS A 356 -24.71 -11.59 -9.98
N ASP A 357 -24.32 -11.20 -8.76
CA ASP A 357 -24.04 -12.14 -7.66
C ASP A 357 -24.98 -12.00 -6.44
N ALA A 358 -25.62 -10.84 -6.26
CA ALA A 358 -26.50 -10.64 -5.10
C ALA A 358 -27.85 -11.33 -5.26
N THR A 359 -28.15 -12.29 -4.37
CA THR A 359 -29.45 -12.99 -4.30
C THR A 359 -30.63 -12.04 -4.12
N TRP A 360 -30.40 -10.91 -3.45
CA TRP A 360 -31.36 -9.83 -3.21
C TRP A 360 -31.29 -8.70 -4.25
N GLY A 361 -30.51 -8.83 -5.33
CA GLY A 361 -30.35 -7.79 -6.36
C GLY A 361 -31.67 -7.36 -7.03
N HIS A 362 -32.68 -8.24 -7.06
CA HIS A 362 -34.04 -7.92 -7.53
C HIS A 362 -34.88 -7.04 -6.57
N GLN A 363 -34.46 -6.91 -5.31
CA GLN A 363 -35.06 -6.00 -4.31
C GLN A 363 -34.36 -4.63 -4.29
N PHE A 364 -33.16 -4.50 -4.85
CA PHE A 364 -32.33 -3.30 -4.79
C PHE A 364 -32.94 -2.12 -5.56
N CYS A 365 -32.83 -0.92 -4.98
CA CYS A 365 -33.25 0.33 -5.62
C CYS A 365 -32.04 1.23 -5.96
N SER A 366 -31.21 1.51 -4.95
CA SER A 366 -30.00 2.35 -5.05
C SER A 366 -29.15 2.18 -3.79
N PHE A 367 -27.86 2.52 -3.86
CA PHE A 367 -27.05 2.75 -2.66
C PHE A 367 -26.94 4.25 -2.35
N SER A 368 -26.54 4.58 -1.12
CA SER A 368 -26.44 5.96 -0.63
C SER A 368 -25.03 6.36 -0.19
N ASP A 369 -24.25 5.42 0.34
CA ASP A 369 -22.93 5.66 0.93
C ASP A 369 -22.18 4.30 1.06
N TYR A 370 -20.85 4.32 0.99
CA TYR A 370 -20.00 3.11 1.02
C TYR A 370 -18.65 3.33 1.73
N ASP A 371 -18.15 2.28 2.38
CA ASP A 371 -16.90 2.29 3.13
C ASP A 371 -16.03 1.08 2.73
N ILE A 372 -14.90 1.32 2.07
CA ILE A 372 -14.00 0.26 1.59
C ILE A 372 -12.88 0.00 2.59
N VAL A 373 -12.71 -1.27 2.96
CA VAL A 373 -11.66 -1.74 3.87
C VAL A 373 -10.96 -2.94 3.25
N ILE A 374 -9.65 -2.84 3.02
CA ILE A 374 -8.84 -3.97 2.56
C ILE A 374 -8.67 -4.96 3.73
N LEU A 375 -8.87 -6.25 3.45
CA LEU A 375 -8.75 -7.34 4.40
C LEU A 375 -7.40 -8.05 4.31
N GLU A 376 -6.88 -8.23 3.09
CA GLU A 376 -5.57 -8.84 2.83
C GLU A 376 -5.00 -8.34 1.49
N VAL A 377 -3.67 -8.36 1.34
CA VAL A 377 -3.01 -8.21 0.04
C VAL A 377 -1.94 -9.28 -0.10
N CYS A 378 -2.08 -10.14 -1.11
CA CYS A 378 -1.13 -11.19 -1.45
C CYS A 378 -0.11 -10.65 -2.47
N PRO A 379 1.14 -10.38 -2.09
CA PRO A 379 2.16 -9.84 -3.00
C PRO A 379 2.71 -10.87 -3.99
N GLU A 380 2.48 -12.17 -3.74
CA GLU A 380 3.02 -13.25 -4.60
C GLU A 380 2.04 -13.62 -5.73
N THR A 381 0.75 -13.30 -5.58
CA THR A 381 -0.29 -13.42 -6.64
C THR A 381 -0.79 -12.07 -7.15
N ASN A 382 -0.29 -10.97 -6.60
CA ASN A 382 -0.74 -9.59 -6.84
C ASN A 382 -2.26 -9.37 -6.65
N GLN A 383 -2.86 -10.06 -5.68
CA GLN A 383 -4.30 -9.92 -5.36
C GLN A 383 -4.54 -9.05 -4.13
N VAL A 384 -5.53 -8.17 -4.22
CA VAL A 384 -6.04 -7.29 -3.14
C VAL A 384 -7.44 -7.75 -2.75
N LEU A 385 -7.63 -8.25 -1.53
CA LEU A 385 -8.96 -8.62 -1.02
C LEU A 385 -9.57 -7.43 -0.29
N ILE A 386 -10.65 -6.87 -0.83
CA ILE A 386 -11.40 -5.75 -0.24
C ILE A 386 -12.75 -6.20 0.30
N ASN A 387 -13.22 -5.49 1.32
CA ASN A 387 -14.59 -5.52 1.82
C ASN A 387 -15.19 -4.14 1.55
N ILE A 388 -16.42 -4.09 1.08
CA ILE A 388 -17.17 -2.87 0.76
C ILE A 388 -18.41 -2.89 1.64
N GLY A 389 -18.41 -2.09 2.71
CA GLY A 389 -19.61 -1.84 3.51
C GLY A 389 -20.52 -0.91 2.73
N LEU A 390 -21.82 -1.22 2.69
CA LEU A 390 -22.76 -0.52 1.80
C LEU A 390 -24.05 -0.18 2.54
N LEU A 391 -24.44 1.10 2.48
CA LEU A 391 -25.77 1.58 2.87
C LEU A 391 -26.64 1.70 1.61
N LEU A 392 -27.78 1.04 1.60
CA LEU A 392 -28.66 0.96 0.41
C LEU A 392 -30.14 0.97 0.72
N LEU A 393 -30.95 1.28 -0.28
CA LEU A 393 -32.39 1.10 -0.27
C LEU A 393 -32.76 -0.16 -1.05
N ALA A 394 -33.61 -0.98 -0.44
CA ALA A 394 -34.19 -2.16 -1.08
C ALA A 394 -35.65 -2.35 -0.63
N PHE A 395 -36.46 -3.02 -1.44
CA PHE A 395 -37.77 -3.51 -1.01
C PHE A 395 -37.61 -4.67 -0.01
N PRO A 396 -38.46 -4.76 1.02
CA PRO A 396 -38.48 -5.93 1.91
C PRO A 396 -38.93 -7.19 1.16
N SER A 397 -38.59 -8.37 1.71
CA SER A 397 -39.01 -9.64 1.11
C SER A 397 -40.54 -9.74 0.98
N PRO A 398 -41.08 -10.43 -0.05
CA PRO A 398 -42.53 -10.54 -0.27
C PRO A 398 -43.31 -11.22 0.88
N THR A 399 -42.59 -11.88 1.80
CA THR A 399 -43.12 -12.53 3.01
C THR A 399 -43.26 -11.61 4.22
N GLU A 400 -42.78 -10.36 4.18
CA GLU A 400 -43.03 -9.40 5.26
C GLU A 400 -44.45 -8.80 5.14
N GLU A 401 -45.32 -9.08 6.13
CA GLU A 401 -46.64 -8.46 6.20
C GLU A 401 -46.54 -6.93 6.41
N GLY A 402 -46.83 -6.16 5.37
CA GLY A 402 -46.80 -4.70 5.45
C GLY A 402 -46.94 -3.99 4.11
N GLN A 403 -46.80 -2.67 4.16
CA GLN A 403 -46.77 -1.84 2.96
C GLN A 403 -45.40 -1.98 2.29
N LEU A 404 -45.36 -2.41 1.02
CA LEU A 404 -44.15 -2.58 0.20
C LEU A 404 -43.47 -1.24 -0.10
N ARG A 405 -42.82 -0.66 0.90
CA ARG A 405 -41.97 0.53 0.76
C ARG A 405 -40.50 0.12 0.89
N PRO A 406 -39.60 0.71 0.08
CA PRO A 406 -38.17 0.52 0.28
C PRO A 406 -37.76 0.94 1.70
N LYS A 407 -36.89 0.15 2.31
CA LYS A 407 -36.27 0.44 3.60
C LYS A 407 -34.76 0.60 3.42
N THR A 408 -34.10 1.23 4.38
CA THR A 408 -32.63 1.33 4.42
C THR A 408 -32.04 0.06 5.02
N TYR A 409 -31.09 -0.54 4.31
CA TYR A 409 -30.34 -1.71 4.72
C TYR A 409 -28.84 -1.42 4.71
N HIS A 410 -28.11 -2.17 5.53
CA HIS A 410 -26.66 -2.28 5.49
C HIS A 410 -26.27 -3.70 5.04
N THR A 411 -25.23 -3.82 4.24
CA THR A 411 -24.63 -5.09 3.84
C THR A 411 -23.11 -4.95 3.61
N SER A 412 -22.43 -6.05 3.30
CA SER A 412 -21.00 -6.06 2.96
C SER A 412 -20.71 -6.95 1.76
N LEU A 413 -20.00 -6.41 0.76
CA LEU A 413 -19.53 -7.14 -0.43
C LEU A 413 -18.03 -7.39 -0.30
N LYS A 414 -17.56 -8.62 -0.51
CA LYS A 414 -16.12 -8.95 -0.56
C LYS A 414 -15.72 -9.25 -1.99
N VAL A 415 -14.64 -8.63 -2.42
CA VAL A 415 -14.16 -8.65 -3.79
C VAL A 415 -12.63 -8.86 -3.78
N ALA A 416 -12.13 -9.74 -4.62
CA ALA A 416 -10.71 -9.90 -4.89
C ALA A 416 -10.36 -9.16 -6.18
N TRP A 417 -9.36 -8.28 -6.14
CA TRP A 417 -8.89 -7.51 -7.28
C TRP A 417 -7.49 -7.98 -7.67
N ASP A 418 -7.32 -8.43 -8.91
CA ASP A 418 -6.04 -8.88 -9.47
C ASP A 418 -5.33 -7.69 -10.15
N LEU A 419 -4.16 -7.30 -9.63
CA LEU A 419 -3.41 -6.16 -10.14
C LEU A 419 -2.60 -6.49 -11.41
N ASN A 420 -2.54 -7.76 -11.85
CA ASN A 420 -1.93 -8.12 -13.14
C ASN A 420 -2.90 -7.90 -14.31
N THR A 421 -4.17 -8.20 -14.09
CA THR A 421 -5.23 -8.13 -15.12
C THR A 421 -6.15 -6.92 -14.95
N GLY A 422 -6.14 -6.31 -13.75
CA GLY A 422 -7.06 -5.26 -13.32
C GLY A 422 -8.48 -5.76 -13.01
N ILE A 423 -8.79 -7.02 -13.30
CA ILE A 423 -10.12 -7.63 -13.14
C ILE A 423 -10.41 -7.86 -11.65
N PHE A 424 -11.69 -7.73 -11.28
CA PHE A 424 -12.17 -8.12 -9.95
C PHE A 424 -13.08 -9.36 -9.99
N GLU A 425 -13.10 -10.12 -8.89
CA GLU A 425 -13.92 -11.33 -8.70
C GLU A 425 -14.68 -11.22 -7.37
N THR A 426 -15.97 -11.56 -7.39
CA THR A 426 -16.82 -11.58 -6.18
C THR A 426 -16.49 -12.78 -5.29
N VAL A 427 -16.05 -12.50 -4.07
CA VAL A 427 -15.68 -13.54 -3.08
C VAL A 427 -16.84 -13.87 -2.13
N SER A 428 -17.66 -12.88 -1.76
CA SER A 428 -18.80 -13.07 -0.86
C SER A 428 -19.73 -11.87 -0.88
N VAL A 429 -21.02 -12.12 -1.13
CA VAL A 429 -22.10 -11.14 -0.90
C VAL A 429 -22.71 -11.41 0.48
N GLY A 430 -22.96 -10.35 1.26
CA GLY A 430 -23.66 -10.42 2.55
C GLY A 430 -25.18 -10.33 2.40
N ASP A 431 -25.90 -10.75 3.44
CA ASP A 431 -27.34 -10.53 3.54
C ASP A 431 -27.67 -9.04 3.81
N LEU A 432 -28.93 -8.65 3.64
CA LEU A 432 -29.42 -7.32 3.96
C LEU A 432 -29.81 -7.22 5.45
N THR A 433 -29.25 -6.24 6.16
CA THR A 433 -29.57 -5.97 7.58
C THR A 433 -30.28 -4.62 7.72
N GLU A 434 -31.52 -4.61 8.23
CA GLU A 434 -32.37 -3.40 8.27
C GLU A 434 -31.86 -2.38 9.30
N VAL A 435 -31.62 -1.14 8.87
CA VAL A 435 -31.05 -0.06 9.71
C VAL A 435 -32.14 0.63 10.51
N LYS A 436 -32.42 0.13 11.71
CA LYS A 436 -33.52 0.61 12.58
C LYS A 436 -33.06 1.72 13.54
N GLY A 437 -33.15 2.98 13.09
CA GLY A 437 -32.89 4.16 13.93
C GLY A 437 -31.43 4.33 14.38
N GLN A 438 -30.50 3.57 13.80
CA GLN A 438 -29.07 3.74 14.02
C GLN A 438 -28.56 4.94 13.21
N THR A 439 -27.59 5.68 13.76
CA THR A 439 -26.88 6.72 12.99
C THR A 439 -25.90 6.07 12.01
N SER A 440 -25.62 6.74 10.88
CA SER A 440 -24.63 6.29 9.88
C SER A 440 -23.27 5.99 10.52
N GLY A 441 -22.77 6.86 11.41
CA GLY A 441 -21.54 6.64 12.16
C GLY A 441 -21.56 5.39 13.05
N SER A 442 -22.73 4.97 13.57
CA SER A 442 -22.87 3.72 14.33
C SER A 442 -22.80 2.49 13.41
N VAL A 443 -23.42 2.57 12.23
CA VAL A 443 -23.32 1.53 11.18
C VAL A 443 -21.86 1.37 10.75
N TRP A 444 -21.19 2.45 10.33
CA TRP A 444 -19.80 2.43 9.88
C TRP A 444 -18.81 1.99 10.97
N SER A 445 -19.02 2.40 12.23
CA SER A 445 -18.22 1.91 13.36
C SER A 445 -18.39 0.41 13.60
N SER A 446 -19.61 -0.12 13.43
CA SER A 446 -19.91 -1.56 13.59
C SER A 446 -19.32 -2.38 12.43
N TYR A 447 -19.46 -1.88 11.20
CA TYR A 447 -18.85 -2.46 10.00
C TYR A 447 -17.32 -2.54 10.11
N ARG A 448 -16.65 -1.42 10.42
CA ARG A 448 -15.18 -1.39 10.61
C ARG A 448 -14.72 -2.30 11.75
N LYS A 449 -15.49 -2.41 12.84
CA LYS A 449 -15.21 -3.38 13.91
C LYS A 449 -15.22 -4.82 13.38
N SER A 450 -16.22 -5.21 12.58
CA SER A 450 -16.28 -6.54 11.97
C SER A 450 -15.08 -6.83 11.05
N CYS A 451 -14.57 -5.80 10.35
CA CYS A 451 -13.37 -5.92 9.53
C CYS A 451 -12.11 -6.15 10.39
N VAL A 452 -11.96 -5.41 11.50
CA VAL A 452 -10.89 -5.64 12.49
C VAL A 452 -10.98 -7.06 13.07
N ASP A 453 -12.17 -7.49 13.49
CA ASP A 453 -12.40 -8.83 14.05
C ASP A 453 -12.05 -9.92 13.00
N MET A 454 -12.30 -9.68 11.71
CA MET A 454 -11.91 -10.56 10.62
C MET A 454 -10.38 -10.60 10.42
N VAL A 455 -9.72 -9.46 10.26
CA VAL A 455 -8.25 -9.37 10.08
C VAL A 455 -7.53 -10.02 11.27
N MET A 456 -7.96 -9.73 12.50
CA MET A 456 -7.38 -10.31 13.71
C MET A 456 -7.61 -11.83 13.83
N LYS A 457 -8.73 -12.35 13.32
CA LYS A 457 -9.03 -13.79 13.29
C LYS A 457 -8.14 -14.56 12.31
N TRP A 458 -7.75 -13.95 11.19
CA TRP A 458 -6.95 -14.59 10.14
C TRP A 458 -5.46 -14.21 10.17
N LEU A 459 -5.03 -13.39 11.15
CA LEU A 459 -3.66 -12.89 11.25
C LEU A 459 -2.61 -14.00 11.45
N VAL A 460 -1.72 -14.18 10.48
CA VAL A 460 -0.56 -15.08 10.56
C VAL A 460 0.71 -14.27 10.82
N PRO A 461 1.53 -14.60 11.85
CA PRO A 461 2.77 -13.87 12.13
C PRO A 461 3.82 -13.97 11.02
N GLU A 462 4.29 -12.83 10.52
CA GLU A 462 5.29 -12.73 9.46
C GLU A 462 6.76 -12.82 9.95
N SER A 463 7.71 -12.75 9.02
CA SER A 463 9.15 -12.71 9.30
C SER A 463 9.61 -11.28 9.64
N SER A 464 10.66 -11.11 10.45
CA SER A 464 11.18 -9.76 10.76
C SER A 464 11.83 -9.06 9.56
N GLY A 465 12.05 -9.76 8.45
CA GLY A 465 12.44 -9.12 7.19
C GLY A 465 11.26 -8.43 6.49
N ARG A 466 10.07 -9.05 6.48
CA ARG A 466 8.96 -8.69 5.58
C ARG A 466 7.95 -7.66 6.14
N TYR A 467 8.02 -7.29 7.41
CA TYR A 467 7.11 -6.28 7.97
C TYR A 467 7.27 -4.90 7.29
N VAL A 468 6.17 -4.17 7.18
CA VAL A 468 6.19 -2.73 6.86
C VAL A 468 6.62 -1.98 8.11
N ASN A 469 7.76 -1.29 8.08
CA ASN A 469 8.19 -0.50 9.22
C ASN A 469 7.45 0.83 9.20
N ARG A 470 6.68 1.12 10.25
CA ARG A 470 5.90 2.37 10.38
C ARG A 470 6.41 3.21 11.53
N MET A 471 6.82 4.43 11.22
CA MET A 471 7.33 5.41 12.18
C MET A 471 6.37 6.61 12.26
N THR A 472 5.99 6.98 13.48
CA THR A 472 5.18 8.18 13.75
C THR A 472 5.55 8.71 15.13
N ASN A 473 5.56 10.03 15.30
CA ASN A 473 5.71 10.67 16.61
C ASN A 473 4.82 11.91 16.65
N GLU A 474 3.74 11.83 17.41
CA GLU A 474 2.63 12.79 17.38
C GLU A 474 2.81 13.90 18.45
N ALA A 475 4.07 14.32 18.67
CA ALA A 475 4.46 15.25 19.73
C ALA A 475 3.72 16.60 19.65
N LEU A 476 3.53 17.13 18.42
CA LEU A 476 2.77 18.37 18.16
C LEU A 476 1.28 18.22 18.48
N HIS A 477 0.71 17.03 18.25
CA HIS A 477 -0.74 16.80 18.23
C HIS A 477 -1.31 16.31 19.57
N LYS A 478 -0.58 15.42 20.26
CA LYS A 478 -1.02 14.79 21.52
C LYS A 478 -0.35 15.39 22.76
N GLY A 479 0.51 16.40 22.59
CA GLY A 479 1.30 17.00 23.68
C GLY A 479 2.28 16.04 24.37
N CYS A 480 2.48 14.86 23.81
CA CYS A 480 3.32 13.79 24.34
C CYS A 480 4.17 13.22 23.20
N SER A 481 5.49 13.35 23.30
CA SER A 481 6.43 12.67 22.39
C SER A 481 6.53 11.17 22.74
N LEU A 482 7.07 10.39 21.81
CA LEU A 482 7.59 9.05 22.10
C LEU A 482 8.61 9.10 23.27
N LYS A 483 8.75 7.99 24.00
CA LYS A 483 9.73 7.85 25.09
C LYS A 483 11.02 7.14 24.67
N VAL A 484 10.93 6.25 23.69
CA VAL A 484 12.03 5.40 23.22
C VAL A 484 11.86 5.15 21.72
N LEU A 485 12.96 5.26 20.96
CA LEU A 485 13.09 4.71 19.62
C LEU A 485 13.88 3.41 19.73
N ALA A 486 13.32 2.29 19.26
CA ALA A 486 13.87 0.96 19.50
C ALA A 486 14.23 0.25 18.19
N ASP A 487 15.51 -0.12 18.06
CA ASP A 487 15.95 -1.14 17.11
C ASP A 487 15.78 -2.52 17.75
N SER A 488 14.76 -3.27 17.31
CA SER A 488 14.40 -4.56 17.89
C SER A 488 15.32 -5.72 17.49
N GLU A 489 16.03 -5.62 16.36
CA GLU A 489 16.94 -6.67 15.90
C GLU A 489 18.36 -6.48 16.45
N ARG A 490 18.82 -5.22 16.55
CA ARG A 490 20.11 -4.86 17.16
C ARG A 490 20.01 -4.52 18.65
N TYR A 491 18.84 -4.70 19.27
CA TYR A 491 18.61 -4.50 20.71
C TYR A 491 19.11 -3.14 21.25
N THR A 492 18.97 -2.10 20.45
CA THR A 492 19.51 -0.77 20.74
C THR A 492 18.36 0.22 20.91
N TRP A 493 18.37 0.97 22.01
CA TRP A 493 17.35 1.97 22.32
C TRP A 493 17.96 3.38 22.35
N ILE A 494 17.29 4.32 21.68
CA ILE A 494 17.47 5.76 21.93
C ILE A 494 16.37 6.20 22.88
N VAL A 495 16.75 6.73 24.04
CA VAL A 495 15.83 7.31 25.03
C VAL A 495 15.69 8.79 24.72
N LEU A 496 14.45 9.24 24.52
CA LEU A 496 14.10 10.61 24.13
C LEU A 496 14.05 11.55 25.34
#